data_AF-A0AAW2Y0D2-F1
#
_entry.id   AF-A0AAW2Y0D2-F1
#
_cell.length_a   1.000
_cell.length_b   1.000
_cell.length_c   1.000
_cell.angle_alpha   90.00
_cell.angle_beta   90.00
_cell.angle_gamma   90.00
#
_symmetry.space_group_name_H-M   'P 1'
#
loop_
_entity.id
_entity.type
_entity.pdbx_description
1 polymer ?
#
loop_
_entity_poly.entity_id
_entity_poly.type
_entity_poly.pdbx_seq_one_letter_code
_entity_poly.pdbx_strand_id
1 'polypeptide(L)' 'MAYRKKRLVELVEDAWKDLNTEWITETSILARDIVAEQLLNYVRVSELTYENCQDGLPNPEKDMAPWLVALIVDPILI' A
#
# COMPACT_ATOMS: atom_id res chain seq x y z
N MET A 1 -19.59 -2.36 -16.37
CA MET A 1 -18.44 -1.86 -15.58
C MET A 1 -18.01 -2.81 -14.45
N ALA A 2 -18.94 -3.40 -13.69
CA ALA A 2 -18.63 -4.29 -12.55
C ALA A 2 -17.66 -5.46 -12.86
N TYR A 3 -17.81 -6.12 -14.02
CA TYR A 3 -16.93 -7.21 -14.45
C TYR A 3 -15.45 -6.78 -14.59
N ARG A 4 -15.21 -5.55 -15.01
CA ARG A 4 -13.85 -5.00 -15.21
C ARG A 4 -13.18 -4.69 -13.86
N LYS A 5 -13.97 -4.18 -12.90
CA LYS A 5 -13.53 -3.96 -11.52
C LYS A 5 -13.14 -5.27 -10.83
N LYS A 6 -13.96 -6.32 -10.97
CA LYS A 6 -13.68 -7.66 -10.40
C LYS A 6 -12.34 -8.24 -10.89
N ARG A 7 -12.08 -8.15 -12.20
CA ARG A 7 -10.83 -8.64 -12.79
C ARG A 7 -9.59 -7.90 -12.27
N LEU A 8 -9.70 -6.59 -12.04
CA LEU A 8 -8.59 -5.80 -11.48
C LEU A 8 -8.31 -6.18 -10.03
N VAL A 9 -9.35 -6.43 -9.22
CA VAL A 9 -9.19 -6.91 -7.85
C VAL A 9 -8.49 -8.27 -7.83
N GLU A 10 -8.90 -9.21 -8.68
CA GLU A 10 -8.24 -10.53 -8.80
C GLU A 10 -6.75 -10.38 -9.17
N LEU A 11 -6.43 -9.48 -10.09
CA LEU A 11 -5.05 -9.21 -10.50
C LEU A 11 -4.21 -8.58 -9.38
N VAL A 12 -4.81 -7.71 -8.55
CA VAL A 12 -4.15 -7.15 -7.36
C VAL A 12 -3.92 -8.23 -6.30
N GLU A 13 -4.90 -9.10 -6.06
CA GLU A 13 -4.76 -10.23 -5.13
C GLU A 13 -3.65 -11.19 -5.55
N ASP A 14 -3.54 -11.49 -6.84
CA ASP A 14 -2.46 -12.33 -7.37
C ASP A 14 -1.09 -11.63 -7.28
N ALA A 15 -1.01 -10.34 -7.61
CA ALA A 15 0.21 -9.56 -7.46
C ALA A 15 0.71 -9.48 -6.00
N TRP A 16 -0.21 -9.44 -5.02
CA TRP A 16 0.15 -9.51 -3.60
C TRP A 16 0.78 -10.85 -3.23
N LYS A 17 0.29 -11.98 -3.78
CA LYS A 17 0.86 -13.32 -3.55
C LYS A 17 2.28 -13.40 -4.11
N ASP A 18 2.48 -12.86 -5.31
CA ASP A 18 3.79 -12.82 -5.97
C ASP A 18 4.78 -11.96 -5.15
N LEU A 19 4.39 -10.75 -4.76
CA LEU A 19 5.21 -9.85 -3.95
C LEU A 19 5.63 -10.50 -2.61
N ASN A 20 4.69 -11.15 -1.92
CA ASN A 20 4.99 -11.83 -0.67
C ASN A 20 5.93 -13.02 -0.86
N THR A 21 5.78 -13.76 -1.96
CA THR A 21 6.68 -14.87 -2.30
C THR A 21 8.10 -14.37 -2.54
N GLU A 22 8.28 -13.32 -3.32
CA GLU A 22 9.59 -12.70 -3.57
C GLU A 22 10.18 -12.00 -2.34
N TRP A 23 9.34 -11.51 -1.43
CA TRP A 23 9.81 -10.92 -0.17
C TRP A 23 10.37 -11.96 0.82
N ILE A 24 9.77 -13.16 0.85
CA ILE A 24 10.18 -14.26 1.74
C ILE A 24 11.33 -15.05 1.15
N THR A 25 11.29 -15.28 -0.16
CA THR A 25 12.36 -15.98 -0.86
C THR A 25 13.56 -15.04 -0.89
N GLU A 26 14.72 -15.47 -0.38
CA GLU A 26 15.96 -14.68 -0.42
C GLU A 26 16.51 -14.60 -1.87
N THR A 27 15.75 -14.06 -2.81
CA THR A 27 15.98 -14.25 -4.25
C THR A 27 16.75 -13.15 -4.97
N SER A 28 17.38 -12.18 -4.29
CA SER A 28 18.05 -11.10 -5.03
C SER A 28 19.35 -10.55 -4.46
N ILE A 29 20.25 -10.31 -5.40
CA ILE A 29 21.53 -9.58 -5.33
C ILE A 29 21.31 -8.11 -4.90
N LEU A 30 20.10 -7.60 -5.08
CA LEU A 30 19.67 -6.30 -4.55
C LEU A 30 19.28 -6.50 -3.09
N ALA A 31 19.98 -5.82 -2.18
CA ALA A 31 19.74 -5.89 -0.74
C ALA A 31 18.24 -5.80 -0.43
N ARG A 32 17.73 -6.80 0.30
CA ARG A 32 16.35 -6.91 0.81
C ARG A 32 15.81 -5.58 1.34
N ASP A 33 16.67 -4.89 2.09
CA ASP A 33 16.39 -3.63 2.77
C ASP A 33 16.10 -2.44 1.83
N ILE A 34 16.63 -2.47 0.60
CA ILE A 34 16.49 -1.32 -0.32
C ILE A 34 15.34 -1.54 -1.28
N VAL A 35 15.37 -2.64 -2.02
CA VAL A 35 14.42 -2.81 -3.14
C VAL A 35 13.13 -3.43 -2.65
N ALA A 36 13.20 -4.44 -1.80
CA ALA A 36 12.01 -5.17 -1.40
C ALA A 36 11.20 -4.38 -0.35
N GLU A 37 11.85 -3.66 0.58
CA GLU A 37 11.12 -2.84 1.58
C GLU A 37 10.50 -1.59 0.97
N GLN A 38 11.22 -0.89 0.10
CA GLN A 38 10.67 0.31 -0.54
C GLN A 38 9.49 -0.01 -1.45
N LEU A 39 9.59 -1.10 -2.25
CA LEU A 39 8.48 -1.55 -3.09
C LEU A 39 7.29 -2.01 -2.24
N LEU A 40 7.54 -2.78 -1.17
CA LEU A 40 6.49 -3.22 -0.26
C LEU A 40 5.78 -2.05 0.43
N ASN A 41 6.53 -1.06 0.90
CA ASN A 41 5.96 0.15 1.51
C ASN A 41 5.20 1.00 0.49
N TYR A 42 5.68 1.07 -0.76
CA TYR A 42 4.95 1.75 -1.83
C TYR A 42 3.58 1.12 -2.09
N VAL A 43 3.52 -0.21 -2.20
CA VAL A 43 2.25 -0.93 -2.39
C VAL A 43 1.32 -0.72 -1.20
N ARG A 44 1.82 -0.77 0.05
CA ARG A 44 1.02 -0.48 1.25
C ARG A 44 0.44 0.93 1.26
N VAL A 45 1.23 1.94 0.88
CA VAL A 45 0.75 3.32 0.76
C VAL A 45 -0.31 3.43 -0.33
N SER A 46 -0.18 2.69 -1.44
CA SER A 46 -1.19 2.70 -2.51
C SER A 46 -2.55 2.16 -2.05
N GLU A 47 -2.59 1.12 -1.21
CA GLU A 47 -3.85 0.60 -0.63
C GLU A 47 -4.54 1.65 0.24
N LEU A 48 -3.77 2.37 1.07
CA LEU A 48 -4.26 3.48 1.90
C LEU A 48 -4.76 4.66 1.05
N THR A 49 -4.05 4.96 -0.03
CA THR A 49 -4.32 6.12 -0.88
C THR A 49 -5.52 5.90 -1.81
N TYR A 50 -5.76 4.64 -2.20
CA TYR A 50 -6.81 4.23 -3.13
C TYR A 50 -7.89 3.33 -2.49
N GLU A 51 -8.06 3.46 -1.18
CA GLU A 51 -8.99 2.64 -0.41
C GLU A 51 -10.40 2.67 -1.02
N ASN A 52 -11.10 1.53 -1.02
CA ASN A 52 -12.44 1.39 -1.62
C ASN A 52 -12.50 1.74 -3.14
N CYS A 53 -11.36 1.74 -3.82
CA CYS A 53 -11.18 2.18 -5.20
C CYS A 53 -11.57 3.65 -5.41
N GLN A 54 -11.32 4.50 -4.41
CA GLN A 54 -11.50 5.95 -4.49
C GLN A 54 -10.13 6.61 -4.47
N ASP A 55 -9.95 7.68 -5.25
CA ASP A 55 -8.70 8.44 -5.24
C ASP A 55 -8.71 9.42 -4.06
N GLY A 56 -7.90 9.16 -3.04
CA GLY A 56 -7.78 9.99 -1.84
C GLY A 56 -6.77 11.13 -1.96
N LEU A 57 -5.96 11.19 -3.03
CA LEU A 57 -4.97 12.27 -3.23
C LEU A 57 -5.56 13.66 -3.49
N PRO A 58 -6.68 13.82 -4.22
CA PRO A 58 -7.22 15.15 -4.50
C PRO A 58 -7.75 15.90 -3.28
N ASN A 59 -8.13 15.19 -2.20
CA ASN A 59 -8.64 15.81 -0.98
C ASN A 59 -8.03 15.18 0.29
N PRO A 60 -6.73 15.38 0.53
CA PRO A 60 -6.01 14.74 1.62
C PRO A 60 -6.48 15.23 3.00
N GLU A 61 -7.02 16.45 3.09
CA GLU A 61 -7.61 16.97 4.33
C GLU A 61 -8.83 16.17 4.78
N LYS A 62 -9.59 15.62 3.83
CA LYS A 62 -10.76 14.78 4.15
C LYS A 62 -10.36 13.32 4.29
N ASP A 63 -9.54 12.83 3.38
CA ASP A 63 -9.34 11.39 3.18
C ASP A 63 -8.08 10.86 3.89
N MET A 64 -7.11 11.72 4.23
CA MET A 64 -5.85 11.33 4.91
C MET A 64 -5.65 12.00 6.27
N ALA A 65 -6.38 13.07 6.61
CA ALA A 65 -6.17 13.82 7.84
C ALA A 65 -6.17 12.97 9.13
N PRO A 66 -7.05 11.97 9.32
CA PRO A 66 -7.01 11.14 10.53
C PRO A 66 -5.66 10.43 10.72
N TRP A 67 -5.09 9.92 9.62
CA TRP A 67 -3.79 9.26 9.62
C TRP A 67 -2.65 10.24 9.88
N LEU A 68 -2.68 11.43 9.26
CA LEU A 68 -1.66 12.46 9.45
C LEU A 68 -1.66 13.01 10.88
N VAL A 69 -2.84 13.20 11.47
CA VAL A 69 -2.95 13.65 12.86
C VAL A 69 -2.36 12.60 13.79
N ALA A 70 -2.77 11.33 13.66
CA ALA A 70 -2.29 10.26 14.51
C ALA A 70 -0.78 9.97 14.37
N LEU A 71 -0.22 10.14 13.17
CA LEU A 71 1.18 9.77 12.90
C LEU A 71 2.17 10.92 13.18
N ILE A 72 1.75 12.18 12.97
CA ILE A 72 2.68 13.32 12.91
C ILE A 72 2.26 14.52 13.79
N VAL A 73 1.05 14.55 14.34
CA VAL A 73 0.56 15.67 15.15
C VAL A 73 0.39 15.26 16.61
N ASP A 74 -0.37 14.20 16.87
CA ASP A 74 -0.72 13.78 18.22
C ASP A 74 0.34 12.83 18.79
N PRO A 75 1.02 13.18 19.89
CA PRO A 75 2.00 12.30 20.50
C PRO A 75 1.31 11.15 21.24
N ILE A 76 1.98 10.00 21.27
CA ILE A 76 1.59 8.90 22.15
C ILE A 76 1.92 9.29 23.59
N LEU A 77 0.89 9.47 24.41
CA LEU A 77 1.05 9.71 25.85
C LEU A 77 1.48 8.40 26.53
N ILE A 78 2.56 8.46 27.31
CA ILE A 78 3.17 7.33 28.04
C ILE A 78 2.89 7.50 29.54
#